data_AF-A0A7K2YVP6-F1
#
_entry.id   AF-A0A7K2YVP6-F1
#
_cell.length_a   1.000
_cell.length_b   1.000
_cell.length_c   1.000
_cell.angle_alpha   90.00
_cell.angle_beta   90.00
_cell.angle_gamma   90.00
#
_symmetry.space_group_name_H-M   'P 1'
#
loop_
_entity.id
_entity.type
_entity.pdbx_description
1 polymer ?
#
loop_
_entity_poly.entity_id
_entity_poly.type
_entity_poly.pdbx_seq_one_letter_code
_entity_poly.pdbx_strand_id
1 'polypeptide(L)' 'MKAIRFHEFGNSEVLSYEDVDRPVPGTGQVLVRVAATSFNPVDDHIRAGALAEMIPIALPYVPGIDL' A
#
# COMPACT_ATOMS: atom_id res chain seq x y z
N MET A 1 -4.17 -13.28 -1.11
CA MET A 1 -3.41 -12.95 0.12
C MET A 1 -4.14 -11.83 0.84
N LYS A 2 -3.94 -11.67 2.15
CA LYS A 2 -4.52 -10.53 2.88
C LYS A 2 -3.64 -9.29 2.73
N ALA A 3 -4.25 -8.12 2.59
CA ALA A 3 -3.56 -6.83 2.51
C ALA A 3 -4.39 -5.71 3.17
N ILE A 4 -3.72 -4.65 3.61
CA ILE A 4 -4.38 -3.38 3.91
C ILE A 4 -4.43 -2.56 2.61
N ARG A 5 -5.60 -2.00 2.26
CA ARG A 5 -5.78 -1.13 1.09
C ARG A 5 -6.68 0.05 1.38
N PHE A 6 -6.48 1.14 0.65
CA PHE A 6 -7.44 2.24 0.57
C PHE A 6 -7.84 2.47 -0.89
N HIS A 7 -9.14 2.74 -1.08
CA HIS A 7 -9.77 2.95 -2.38
C HIS A 7 -10.02 4.44 -2.69
N GLU A 8 -9.88 5.28 -1.68
CA GLU A 8 -9.95 6.74 -1.75
C GLU A 8 -9.00 7.34 -0.70
N PHE A 9 -8.61 8.60 -0.88
CA PHE A 9 -7.78 9.30 0.10
C PHE A 9 -8.59 9.69 1.34
N GLY A 10 -7.96 9.69 2.51
CA GLY A 10 -8.64 10.10 3.74
C GLY A 10 -7.84 9.83 5.02
N ASN A 11 -8.56 9.86 6.14
CA ASN A 11 -8.04 9.52 7.47
C ASN A 11 -7.89 7.98 7.62
N SER A 12 -7.65 7.49 8.83
CA SER A 12 -7.46 6.04 9.06
C SER A 12 -8.63 5.17 8.65
N GLU A 13 -9.85 5.73 8.58
CA GLU A 13 -11.07 4.98 8.30
C GLU A 13 -11.15 4.47 6.85
N VAL A 14 -10.33 5.00 5.93
CA VAL A 14 -10.28 4.50 4.54
C VAL A 14 -9.48 3.20 4.41
N LEU A 15 -8.78 2.78 5.47
CA LEU A 15 -7.99 1.54 5.46
C LEU A 15 -8.90 0.33 5.65
N SER A 16 -8.83 -0.58 4.68
CA SER A 16 -9.60 -1.82 4.65
C SER A 16 -8.65 -3.02 4.67
N TYR A 17 -8.98 -4.03 5.47
CA TYR A 17 -8.27 -5.30 5.49
C TYR A 17 -9.01 -6.29 4.59
N GLU A 18 -8.45 -6.56 3.41
CA GLU A 18 -9.13 -7.29 2.33
C GLU A 18 -8.31 -8.48 1.80
N ASP A 19 -8.98 -9.42 1.15
CA ASP A 19 -8.34 -10.43 0.30
C ASP A 19 -8.06 -9.83 -1.09
N VAL A 20 -6.83 -10.01 -1.56
CA VAL A 20 -6.38 -9.62 -2.90
C VAL A 20 -5.70 -10.78 -3.60
N ASP A 21 -5.55 -10.70 -4.91
CA ASP A 21 -4.79 -11.70 -5.65
C ASP A 21 -3.33 -11.72 -5.20
N ARG A 22 -2.76 -12.93 -5.11
CA ARG A 22 -1.34 -13.08 -4.81
C ARG A 22 -0.54 -12.66 -6.05
N PRO A 23 0.39 -11.70 -5.94
CA PRO A 23 1.16 -11.27 -7.09
C PRO A 23 2.04 -12.41 -7.62
N VAL A 24 2.16 -12.47 -8.95
CA VAL A 24 3.04 -13.42 -9.66
C VAL A 24 4.25 -12.62 -10.16
N PRO A 25 5.47 -12.91 -9.68
CA PRO A 25 6.65 -12.16 -10.10
C PRO A 25 6.97 -12.45 -11.58
N GLY A 26 7.30 -11.41 -12.33
CA GLY A 26 7.84 -11.52 -13.69
C GLY A 26 9.35 -11.78 -13.70
N THR A 27 9.94 -11.78 -14.90
CA THR A 27 11.39 -11.95 -15.08
C THR A 27 12.16 -10.87 -14.30
N GLY A 28 13.09 -11.28 -13.44
CA GLY A 28 13.92 -10.38 -12.64
C GLY A 28 13.27 -9.87 -11.36
N GLN A 29 12.03 -10.28 -11.05
CA GLN A 29 11.34 -9.93 -9.80
C GLN A 29 11.36 -11.09 -8.81
N VAL A 30 11.23 -10.79 -7.53
CA VAL A 30 11.08 -11.78 -6.46
C VAL A 30 9.76 -11.57 -5.74
N LEU A 31 9.19 -12.66 -5.23
CA LEU A 31 8.01 -12.61 -4.37
C LEU A 31 8.43 -12.79 -2.90
N VAL A 32 8.27 -11.73 -2.12
CA VAL A 32 8.59 -11.74 -0.69
C VAL A 32 7.35 -12.07 0.13
N ARG A 33 7.47 -13.01 1.07
CA ARG A 33 6.47 -13.19 2.12
C ARG A 33 6.84 -12.27 3.28
N VAL A 34 6.21 -11.10 3.33
CA VAL A 34 6.41 -10.11 4.38
C VAL A 34 6.01 -10.69 5.74
N ALA A 35 6.96 -10.79 6.67
CA ALA A 35 6.72 -11.26 8.03
C ALA A 35 6.31 -10.10 8.97
N ALA A 36 6.88 -8.93 8.74
CA ALA A 36 6.57 -7.67 9.40
C ALA A 36 7.00 -6.52 8.47
N THR A 37 6.43 -5.34 8.67
CA THR A 37 6.88 -4.08 8.07
C THR A 37 6.67 -2.96 9.10
N SER A 38 7.00 -1.73 8.74
CA SER A 38 6.88 -0.53 9.57
C SER A 38 5.66 0.31 9.17
N PHE A 39 5.42 1.37 9.93
CA PHE A 39 4.55 2.47 9.51
C PHE A 39 5.33 3.77 9.71
N ASN A 40 5.47 4.56 8.65
CA ASN A 40 6.21 5.82 8.65
C ASN A 40 5.25 7.01 8.44
N PRO A 41 5.63 8.24 8.84
CA PRO A 41 4.79 9.43 8.59
C PRO A 41 4.44 9.66 7.11
N VAL A 42 5.30 9.24 6.18
CA VAL A 42 5.02 9.35 4.74
C VAL A 42 3.87 8.43 4.31
N ASP A 43 3.66 7.28 4.94
CA ASP A 43 2.52 6.41 4.66
C ASP A 43 1.19 7.12 4.97
N ASP A 44 1.14 7.88 6.08
CA ASP A 44 -0.02 8.71 6.44
C ASP A 44 -0.26 9.80 5.39
N HIS A 45 0.79 10.50 4.95
CA HIS A 45 0.68 11.57 3.96
C HIS A 45 0.27 11.06 2.57
N ILE A 46 0.74 9.88 2.17
CA ILE A 46 0.30 9.21 0.93
C ILE A 46 -1.18 8.85 1.03
N ARG A 47 -1.62 8.19 2.12
CA ARG A 47 -3.03 7.81 2.34
C ARG A 47 -3.96 9.03 2.45
N ALA A 48 -3.50 10.12 3.05
CA ALA A 48 -4.25 11.37 3.14
C ALA A 48 -4.33 12.12 1.80
N GLY A 49 -3.58 11.70 0.78
CA GLY A 49 -3.51 12.37 -0.52
C GLY A 49 -2.63 13.62 -0.55
N ALA A 50 -1.96 13.95 0.56
CA ALA A 50 -1.13 15.16 0.69
C ALA A 50 0.11 15.14 -0.23
N LEU A 51 0.51 13.95 -0.70
CA LEU A 51 1.65 13.76 -1.61
C LEU A 51 1.24 13.29 -3.01
N ALA A 52 -0.05 13.32 -3.36
CA ALA A 52 -0.55 12.73 -4.61
C ALA A 52 0.07 13.35 -5.88
N GLU A 53 0.46 14.63 -5.85
CA GLU A 53 1.14 15.29 -6.97
C GLU A 53 2.63 14.90 -7.10
N MET A 54 3.28 14.55 -5.99
CA MET A 54 4.70 14.19 -5.95
C MET A 54 4.93 12.69 -6.12
N ILE A 55 4.02 11.88 -5.60
CA ILE A 55 4.07 10.41 -5.60
C ILE A 55 2.78 9.92 -6.26
N PRO A 56 2.75 9.81 -7.60
CA PRO A 56 1.58 9.30 -8.29
C PRO A 56 1.34 7.84 -7.91
N ILE A 57 0.20 7.58 -7.29
CA ILE A 57 -0.25 6.23 -6.94
C ILE A 57 -1.52 5.88 -7.70
N ALA A 58 -1.70 4.60 -8.01
CA ALA A 58 -2.96 4.07 -8.52
C ALA A 58 -3.81 3.53 -7.36
N LEU A 59 -5.05 3.98 -7.28
CA LEU A 59 -6.04 3.40 -6.36
C LEU A 59 -6.67 2.15 -7.00
N PRO A 60 -6.97 1.10 -6.22
CA PRO A 60 -6.75 1.01 -4.77
C PRO A 60 -5.30 0.66 -4.42
N TYR A 61 -4.73 1.32 -3.40
CA TYR A 61 -3.31 1.26 -3.07
C TYR A 61 -3.03 0.44 -1.80
N VAL A 62 -1.94 -0.34 -1.81
CA VAL A 62 -1.41 -1.05 -0.62
C VAL A 62 -0.31 -0.17 -0.01
N PRO A 63 -0.47 0.37 1.21
CA PRO A 63 0.54 1.20 1.87
C PRO A 63 1.73 0.37 2.37
N GLY A 64 2.81 1.05 2.72
CA GLY A 64 4.08 0.46 3.14
C GLY A 64 5.20 0.84 2.17
N ILE A 65 5.99 1.86 2.54
CA ILE A 65 7.20 2.22 1.79
C ILE A 65 8.36 1.25 2.05
N ASP A 66 8.32 0.57 3.20
CA ASP A 66 9.34 -0.38 3.64
C ASP A 66 8.93 -1.83 3.34
N LEU A 67 9.93 -2.65 3.03
CA LEU A 67 9.82 -4.08 2.72
C LEU A 67 10.67 -4.92 3.67
#